data_AF-A0A9Q4C9P6-F1
#
_entry.id   AF-A0A9Q4C9P6-F1
#
_cell.length_a   1.000
_cell.length_b   1.000
_cell.length_c   1.000
_cell.angle_alpha   90.00
_cell.angle_beta   90.00
_cell.angle_gamma   90.00
#
_symmetry.space_group_name_H-M   'P 1'
#
loop_
_entity.id
_entity.type
_entity.pdbx_description
1 polymer ?
#
loop_
_entity_poly.entity_id
_entity_poly.type
_entity_poly.pdbx_seq_one_letter_code
_entity_poly.pdbx_strand_id
1 'polypeptide(L)'
;MSTHPVTRQLLRAVGGAGAATCVLTVCAVPAAAYTVTADTTRMVCSVDPEEEGSDVVQFWRTLDEDARNQRLDELDEADPGLRSAIEAYDSPTNGPDSPTPADLQRRIGEAGGTEGLGMLTTLTAEDAGVPGEPTGHKTEYTEQEARDAATAIGADPGAKVGEALWEQAATGPRLEVIRAELFTGRAGDYNRTQEHLRQSLVECADELRDAEPLPTWIWFLGGAATLAVLAVALTAFRNSRKPNRHAA
;
A
#
# COMPACT_ATOMS: atom_id res chain seq x y z
N MET A 1 30.56 -22.98 49.59
CA MET A 1 29.21 -22.83 50.15
C MET A 1 28.30 -22.22 49.10
N SER A 2 27.16 -22.88 48.91
CA SER A 2 25.96 -22.46 48.17
C SER A 2 26.07 -22.37 46.64
N THR A 3 25.94 -23.55 46.04
CA THR A 3 25.25 -23.83 44.77
C THR A 3 23.74 -23.60 44.95
N HIS A 4 23.08 -22.87 44.05
CA HIS A 4 21.65 -23.02 43.80
C HIS A 4 21.38 -23.14 42.29
N PRO A 5 20.60 -24.15 41.86
CA PRO A 5 20.25 -24.38 40.47
C PRO A 5 18.95 -23.64 40.12
N VAL A 6 18.88 -23.03 38.93
CA VAL A 6 17.62 -22.53 38.39
C VAL A 6 17.10 -23.54 37.37
N THR A 7 16.06 -24.22 37.81
CA THR A 7 15.18 -25.19 37.15
C THR A 7 14.62 -24.64 35.83
N ARG A 8 14.91 -25.29 34.71
CA ARG A 8 14.11 -25.14 33.46
C ARG A 8 12.87 -26.01 33.58
N GLN A 9 11.70 -25.38 33.76
CA GLN A 9 10.43 -26.05 33.54
C GLN A 9 9.87 -25.65 32.17
N LEU A 10 9.73 -26.68 31.32
CA LEU A 10 8.86 -26.71 30.16
C LEU A 10 7.41 -26.57 30.64
N LEU A 11 6.65 -25.65 30.04
CA LEU A 11 5.20 -25.69 30.04
C LEU A 11 4.69 -25.35 28.63
N ARG A 12 4.06 -26.35 28.02
CA ARG A 12 3.23 -26.25 26.82
C ARG A 12 1.88 -25.64 27.18
N ALA A 13 1.40 -24.73 26.33
CA ALA A 13 -0.01 -24.46 26.05
C ALA A 13 -0.04 -23.98 24.58
N VAL A 14 -0.44 -24.77 23.58
CA VAL A 14 -1.81 -25.11 23.14
C VAL A 14 -2.75 -23.89 23.03
N GLY A 15 -3.01 -23.51 21.77
CA GLY A 15 -4.37 -23.23 21.29
C GLY A 15 -4.83 -21.78 21.38
N GLY A 16 -4.97 -21.13 20.23
CA GLY A 16 -5.70 -19.87 20.13
C GLY A 16 -5.43 -19.17 18.80
N ALA A 17 -6.12 -19.61 17.76
CA ALA A 17 -6.20 -18.88 16.50
C ALA A 17 -6.75 -17.46 16.76
N GLY A 18 -5.98 -16.45 16.34
CA GLY A 18 -6.42 -15.06 16.27
C GLY A 18 -6.03 -14.53 14.91
N ALA A 19 -6.95 -14.60 13.96
CA ALA A 19 -6.81 -14.00 12.64
C ALA A 19 -6.69 -12.49 12.78
N ALA A 20 -5.54 -11.93 12.40
CA ALA A 20 -5.37 -10.50 12.21
C ALA A 20 -5.33 -10.24 10.70
N THR A 21 -6.50 -9.91 10.17
CA THR A 21 -6.75 -9.55 8.78
C THR A 21 -6.08 -8.23 8.47
N CYS A 22 -4.92 -8.26 7.80
CA CYS A 22 -4.31 -7.07 7.19
C CYS A 22 -4.96 -6.82 5.82
N VAL A 23 -5.83 -5.82 5.78
CA VAL A 23 -6.32 -5.19 4.55
C VAL A 23 -5.17 -4.40 3.93
N LEU A 24 -5.14 -4.44 2.63
CA LEU A 24 -4.00 -4.15 1.80
C LEU A 24 -4.68 -3.70 0.52
N THR A 25 -4.41 -2.55 -0.08
CA THR A 25 -5.05 -2.18 -1.36
C THR A 25 -4.06 -1.51 -2.33
N VAL A 26 -4.31 -1.60 -3.66
CA VAL A 26 -3.38 -1.38 -4.81
C VAL A 26 -4.09 -0.66 -5.98
N CYS A 27 -3.48 0.32 -6.69
CA CYS A 27 -4.04 1.22 -7.75
C CYS A 27 -3.66 0.89 -9.21
N ALA A 28 -4.43 1.34 -10.20
CA ALA A 28 -4.42 1.06 -11.64
C ALA A 28 -4.66 2.41 -12.28
N VAL A 29 -3.57 2.98 -12.75
CA VAL A 29 -3.34 4.40 -12.98
C VAL A 29 -4.24 4.93 -14.11
N PRO A 30 -5.03 6.00 -13.89
CA PRO A 30 -4.48 7.35 -13.72
C PRO A 30 -4.84 7.98 -12.37
N ALA A 31 -3.80 8.45 -11.66
CA ALA A 31 -3.74 8.80 -10.23
C ALA A 31 -3.38 7.60 -9.32
N ALA A 32 -2.17 7.05 -9.52
CA ALA A 32 -1.70 5.79 -8.94
C ALA A 32 -1.47 5.90 -7.43
N ALA A 33 -2.43 5.61 -6.58
CA ALA A 33 -2.12 5.54 -5.15
C ALA A 33 -1.12 4.42 -4.75
N TYR A 34 -0.90 3.38 -5.57
CA TYR A 34 0.27 2.48 -5.65
C TYR A 34 0.14 1.63 -6.93
N THR A 35 1.14 1.43 -7.80
CA THR A 35 0.93 0.61 -9.01
C THR A 35 0.55 -0.86 -8.70
N VAL A 36 -0.60 -1.34 -9.23
CA VAL A 36 -0.96 -2.76 -9.35
C VAL A 36 -0.42 -3.27 -10.66
N THR A 37 0.31 -4.36 -10.60
CA THR A 37 0.66 -5.12 -11.79
C THR A 37 0.15 -6.54 -11.68
N ALA A 38 -0.56 -7.03 -12.69
CA ALA A 38 -0.95 -8.42 -12.79
C ALA A 38 0.25 -9.27 -13.27
N ASP A 39 0.66 -10.23 -12.45
CA ASP A 39 1.56 -11.31 -12.85
C ASP A 39 0.71 -12.55 -13.17
N THR A 40 0.31 -12.68 -14.43
CA THR A 40 -0.49 -13.79 -14.94
C THR A 40 0.30 -15.11 -15.01
N THR A 41 1.62 -15.08 -14.83
CA THR A 41 2.44 -16.30 -14.73
C THR A 41 2.40 -16.87 -13.31
N ARG A 42 2.48 -16.01 -12.30
CA ARG A 42 2.40 -16.40 -10.88
C ARG A 42 0.99 -16.35 -10.31
N MET A 43 0.02 -15.87 -11.09
CA MET A 43 -1.38 -15.68 -10.72
C MET A 43 -1.56 -14.77 -9.49
N VAL A 44 -0.83 -13.64 -9.47
CA VAL A 44 -0.88 -12.65 -8.39
C VAL A 44 -0.91 -11.22 -8.91
N CYS A 45 -1.59 -10.33 -8.18
CA CYS A 45 -1.51 -8.89 -8.29
C CYS A 45 -0.41 -8.38 -7.37
N SER A 46 0.56 -7.65 -7.91
CA SER A 46 1.66 -7.06 -7.13
C SER A 46 1.46 -5.56 -6.91
N VAL A 47 1.83 -5.09 -5.73
CA VAL A 47 1.85 -3.67 -5.30
C VAL A 47 3.27 -3.28 -5.08
N ASP A 48 3.63 -2.11 -5.56
CA ASP A 48 4.83 -1.44 -5.06
C ASP A 48 4.44 -0.38 -4.01
N PRO A 49 4.56 -0.66 -2.71
CA PRO A 49 4.28 0.31 -1.65
C PRO A 49 5.37 1.39 -1.52
N GLU A 50 6.51 1.22 -2.19
CA GLU A 50 7.67 2.13 -2.15
C GLU A 50 7.77 2.98 -3.42
N GLU A 51 6.78 2.90 -4.31
CA GLU A 51 6.74 3.74 -5.50
C GLU A 51 6.65 5.23 -5.10
N GLU A 52 7.78 5.94 -5.14
CA GLU A 52 7.91 7.35 -4.77
C GLU A 52 6.96 8.27 -5.57
N GLY A 53 6.47 7.79 -6.72
CA GLY A 53 5.51 8.48 -7.59
C GLY A 53 4.05 8.27 -7.24
N SER A 54 3.70 7.46 -6.23
CA SER A 54 2.31 7.12 -5.97
C SER A 54 1.50 8.30 -5.42
N ASP A 55 0.26 8.48 -5.88
CA ASP A 55 -0.68 9.50 -5.45
C ASP A 55 -1.03 9.44 -3.95
N VAL A 56 -0.97 8.27 -3.29
CA VAL A 56 -1.11 8.18 -1.81
C VAL A 56 0.17 8.71 -1.15
N VAL A 57 1.34 8.29 -1.62
CA VAL A 57 2.62 8.78 -1.09
C VAL A 57 2.72 10.29 -1.29
N GLN A 58 2.36 10.79 -2.47
CA GLN A 58 2.32 12.21 -2.80
C GLN A 58 1.29 12.96 -1.97
N PHE A 59 0.09 12.42 -1.78
CA PHE A 59 -0.93 13.02 -0.91
C PHE A 59 -0.38 13.26 0.51
N TRP A 60 0.20 12.21 1.12
CA TRP A 60 0.74 12.31 2.48
C TRP A 60 1.96 13.22 2.55
N ARG A 61 2.87 13.12 1.58
CA ARG A 61 4.04 14.01 1.48
C ARG A 61 3.65 15.47 1.38
N THR A 62 2.68 15.79 0.52
CA THR A 62 2.18 17.17 0.36
C THR A 62 1.42 17.63 1.60
N LEU A 63 0.63 16.77 2.25
CA LEU A 63 -0.02 17.11 3.52
C LEU A 63 1.00 17.46 4.61
N ASP A 64 2.05 16.65 4.76
CA ASP A 64 3.10 16.85 5.75
C ASP A 64 3.97 18.08 5.44
N GLU A 65 4.29 18.29 4.17
CA GLU A 65 4.99 19.48 3.71
C GLU A 65 4.19 20.76 4.00
N ASP A 66 2.91 20.78 3.66
CA ASP A 66 2.07 21.94 3.89
C ASP A 66 1.83 22.20 5.38
N ALA A 67 1.63 21.14 6.19
CA ALA A 67 1.49 21.27 7.63
C ALA A 67 2.76 21.85 8.27
N ARG A 68 3.93 21.33 7.86
CA ARG A 68 5.24 21.82 8.32
C ARG A 68 5.46 23.27 7.89
N ASN A 69 5.21 23.61 6.63
CA ASN A 69 5.39 24.96 6.11
C ASN A 69 4.50 25.96 6.86
N GLN A 70 3.22 25.64 7.04
CA GLN A 70 2.31 26.49 7.82
C GLN A 70 2.79 26.63 9.27
N ARG A 71 3.29 25.55 9.89
CA ARG A 71 3.80 25.62 11.26
C ARG A 71 5.09 26.45 11.37
N LEU A 72 5.98 26.34 10.39
CA LEU A 72 7.20 27.15 10.31
C LEU A 72 6.86 28.64 10.15
N ASP A 73 5.81 28.97 9.40
CA ASP A 73 5.32 30.35 9.28
C ASP A 73 4.78 30.88 10.61
N GLU A 74 3.94 30.10 11.32
CA GLU A 74 3.45 30.48 12.67
C GLU A 74 4.60 30.71 13.67
N LEU A 75 5.67 29.91 13.59
CA LEU A 75 6.85 30.04 14.44
C LEU A 75 7.73 31.23 14.06
N ASP A 76 7.87 31.53 12.78
CA ASP A 76 8.65 32.68 12.28
C ASP A 76 7.96 34.02 12.63
N GLU A 77 6.63 34.06 12.65
CA GLU A 77 5.88 35.22 13.14
C GLU A 77 6.20 35.52 14.62
N ALA A 78 6.43 34.49 15.43
CA ALA A 78 6.78 34.63 16.85
C ALA A 78 8.28 34.90 17.07
N ASP A 79 9.16 34.33 16.24
CA ASP A 79 10.61 34.53 16.25
C ASP A 79 11.14 34.74 14.81
N PRO A 80 11.22 36.00 14.34
CA PRO A 80 11.60 36.31 12.97
C PRO A 80 12.95 35.72 12.55
N GLY A 81 12.96 34.98 11.45
CA GLY A 81 14.12 34.29 10.91
C GLY A 81 14.33 32.88 11.47
N LEU A 82 13.46 32.37 12.35
CA LEU A 82 13.49 30.99 12.81
C LEU A 82 13.26 30.00 11.68
N ARG A 83 12.32 30.27 10.76
CA ARG A 83 12.10 29.40 9.58
C ARG A 83 13.37 29.26 8.77
N SER A 84 13.99 30.38 8.42
CA SER A 84 15.23 30.39 7.63
C SER A 84 16.39 29.67 8.34
N ALA A 85 16.43 29.71 9.68
CA ALA A 85 17.44 29.04 10.48
C ALA A 85 17.23 27.51 10.50
N ILE A 86 15.97 27.05 10.56
CA ILE A 86 15.63 25.63 10.48
C ILE A 86 15.92 25.10 9.06
N GLU A 87 15.53 25.83 8.01
CA GLU A 87 15.82 25.47 6.62
C GLU A 87 17.33 25.44 6.33
N ALA A 88 18.10 26.35 6.95
CA ALA A 88 19.55 26.35 6.84
C ALA A 88 20.17 25.10 7.49
N TYR A 89 19.63 24.65 8.63
CA TYR A 89 20.03 23.40 9.30
C TYR A 89 19.63 22.13 8.54
N ASP A 90 18.57 22.20 7.74
CA ASP A 90 18.10 21.10 6.90
C ASP A 90 18.93 20.94 5.60
N SER A 91 19.79 21.92 5.30
CA SER A 91 20.52 21.97 4.04
C SER A 91 21.68 20.97 3.99
N PRO A 92 21.87 20.24 2.87
CA PRO A 92 22.97 19.29 2.70
C PRO A 92 24.37 19.94 2.75
N THR A 93 24.45 21.27 2.67
CA THR A 93 25.71 22.03 2.78
C THR A 93 25.97 22.58 4.18
N ASN A 94 25.26 22.11 5.21
CA ASN A 94 25.43 22.50 6.62
C ASN A 94 26.88 22.82 6.98
N GLY A 95 27.20 24.11 6.96
CA GLY A 95 28.52 24.62 7.29
C GLY A 95 28.69 24.72 8.80
N PRO A 96 29.93 24.94 9.28
CA PRO A 96 30.22 25.12 10.71
C PRO A 96 29.47 26.31 11.36
N ASP A 97 28.93 27.24 10.56
CA ASP A 97 28.14 28.39 11.01
C ASP A 97 26.62 28.13 11.00
N SER A 98 26.18 26.90 10.70
CA SER A 98 24.75 26.55 10.71
C SER A 98 24.21 26.53 12.14
N PRO A 99 22.95 26.93 12.37
CA PRO A 99 22.34 26.91 13.69
C PRO A 99 22.44 25.52 14.33
N THR A 100 22.79 25.46 15.61
CA THR A 100 22.89 24.17 16.30
C THR A 100 21.49 23.61 16.62
N PRO A 101 21.31 22.28 16.68
CA PRO A 101 20.03 21.68 17.07
C PRO A 101 19.52 22.18 18.43
N ALA A 102 20.42 22.41 19.38
CA ALA A 102 20.08 22.91 20.71
C ALA A 102 19.57 24.36 20.67
N ASP A 103 20.20 25.22 19.86
CA ASP A 103 19.75 26.60 19.67
C ASP A 103 18.40 26.66 18.98
N LEU A 104 18.20 25.85 17.94
CA LEU A 104 16.91 25.76 17.23
C LEU A 104 15.80 25.24 18.14
N GLN A 105 16.05 24.17 18.90
CA GLN A 105 15.06 23.62 19.83
C GLN A 105 14.68 24.62 20.92
N ARG A 106 15.64 25.41 21.44
CA ARG A 106 15.39 26.49 22.39
C ARG A 106 14.52 27.58 21.77
N ARG A 107 14.85 28.04 20.56
CA ARG A 107 14.07 29.07 19.85
C ARG A 107 12.64 28.62 19.56
N ILE A 108 12.45 27.37 19.12
CA ILE A 108 11.11 26.78 18.94
C ILE A 108 10.31 26.86 20.25
N GLY A 109 10.93 26.49 21.38
CA GLY A 109 10.28 26.59 22.70
C GLY A 109 9.94 28.03 23.12
N GLU A 110 10.84 28.98 22.87
CA GLU A 110 10.63 30.42 23.15
C GLU A 110 9.52 31.03 22.27
N ALA A 111 9.38 30.55 21.03
CA ALA A 111 8.30 30.89 20.11
C ALA A 111 6.95 30.21 20.45
N GLY A 112 6.90 29.46 21.56
CA GLY A 112 5.68 28.77 22.03
C GLY A 112 5.43 27.42 21.36
N GLY A 113 6.40 26.89 20.63
CA GLY A 113 6.36 25.54 20.08
C GLY A 113 6.59 24.46 21.13
N THR A 114 5.87 23.36 20.98
CA THR A 114 6.08 22.12 21.74
C THR A 114 6.66 21.02 20.85
N GLU A 115 6.88 21.33 19.57
CA GLU A 115 7.48 20.46 18.59
C GLU A 115 8.97 20.22 18.87
N GLY A 116 9.42 18.97 18.73
CA GLY A 116 10.83 18.66 18.54
C GLY A 116 11.30 19.10 17.16
N LEU A 117 12.57 19.53 17.05
CA LEU A 117 13.17 19.98 15.79
C LEU A 117 12.97 18.99 14.64
N GLY A 118 13.08 17.68 14.92
CA GLY A 118 12.91 16.63 13.91
C GLY A 118 11.51 16.58 13.27
N MET A 119 10.49 17.17 13.89
CA MET A 119 9.15 17.28 13.27
C MET A 119 9.05 18.48 12.30
N LEU A 120 10.01 19.39 12.33
CA LEU A 120 10.04 20.62 11.54
C LEU A 120 11.13 20.62 10.46
N THR A 121 11.90 19.54 10.34
CA THR A 121 12.94 19.32 9.33
C THR A 121 12.51 18.29 8.30
N THR A 122 13.21 18.21 7.16
CA THR A 122 13.03 17.15 6.17
C THR A 122 14.02 16.00 6.34
N LEU A 123 15.07 16.17 7.17
CA LEU A 123 15.98 15.10 7.56
C LEU A 123 15.21 13.90 8.16
N THR A 124 15.37 12.74 7.52
CA THR A 124 14.78 11.48 7.97
C THR A 124 15.60 10.81 9.08
N ALA A 125 15.04 9.78 9.70
CA ALA A 125 15.77 8.93 10.63
C ALA A 125 16.96 8.23 9.94
N GLU A 126 16.82 7.84 8.65
CA GLU A 126 17.93 7.31 7.86
C GLU A 126 19.04 8.34 7.64
N ASP A 127 18.70 9.61 7.38
CA ASP A 127 19.68 10.70 7.24
C ASP A 127 20.45 10.97 8.54
N ALA A 128 19.82 10.65 9.68
CA ALA A 128 20.44 10.67 11.01
C ALA A 128 21.18 9.37 11.37
N GLY A 129 21.27 8.40 10.45
CA GLY A 129 21.98 7.12 10.62
C GLY A 129 21.21 6.08 11.46
N VAL A 130 19.90 6.24 11.62
CA VAL A 130 19.02 5.26 12.27
C VAL A 130 18.44 4.34 11.17
N PRO A 131 18.62 3.02 11.23
CA PRO A 131 18.01 2.12 10.25
C PRO A 131 16.48 2.18 10.34
N GLY A 132 15.80 2.49 9.24
CA GLY A 132 14.35 2.35 9.12
C GLY A 132 13.92 0.90 9.32
N GLU A 133 12.83 0.68 10.05
CA GLU A 133 12.20 -0.65 10.08
C GLU A 133 11.52 -0.91 8.74
N PRO A 134 11.78 -2.06 8.07
CA PRO A 134 11.04 -2.43 6.89
C PRO A 134 9.57 -2.65 7.29
N THR A 135 8.69 -1.79 6.82
CA THR A 135 7.26 -1.94 7.08
C THR A 135 6.76 -3.18 6.34
N GLY A 136 6.16 -4.10 7.10
CA GLY A 136 5.64 -5.38 6.61
C GLY A 136 4.40 -5.22 5.74
N HIS A 137 4.52 -4.55 4.60
CA HIS A 137 3.48 -4.49 3.58
C HIS A 137 3.51 -5.78 2.77
N LYS A 138 2.38 -6.48 2.69
CA LYS A 138 2.27 -7.60 1.76
C LYS A 138 2.13 -7.01 0.34
N THR A 139 3.05 -7.38 -0.54
CA THR A 139 3.20 -6.76 -1.87
C THR A 139 2.53 -7.60 -2.96
N GLU A 140 1.83 -8.66 -2.58
CA GLU A 140 1.28 -9.66 -3.50
C GLU A 140 -0.08 -10.19 -3.03
N TYR A 141 -1.00 -10.35 -3.97
CA TYR A 141 -2.39 -10.70 -3.74
C TYR A 141 -2.83 -11.73 -4.76
N THR A 142 -3.48 -12.79 -4.30
CA THR A 142 -4.26 -13.64 -5.20
C THR A 142 -5.51 -12.91 -5.71
N GLU A 143 -6.18 -13.44 -6.73
CA GLU A 143 -7.43 -12.85 -7.27
C GLU A 143 -8.46 -12.55 -6.15
N GLN A 144 -8.75 -13.53 -5.29
CA GLN A 144 -9.74 -13.36 -4.23
C GLN A 144 -9.30 -12.29 -3.22
N GLU A 145 -8.01 -12.30 -2.84
CA GLU A 145 -7.47 -11.31 -1.91
C GLU A 145 -7.53 -9.89 -2.48
N ALA A 146 -7.29 -9.72 -3.78
CA ALA A 146 -7.46 -8.45 -4.48
C ALA A 146 -8.93 -7.95 -4.43
N ARG A 147 -9.90 -8.84 -4.63
CA ARG A 147 -11.33 -8.48 -4.52
C ARG A 147 -11.75 -8.15 -3.08
N ASP A 148 -11.26 -8.90 -2.11
CA ASP A 148 -11.54 -8.68 -0.69
C ASP A 148 -10.97 -7.33 -0.24
N ALA A 149 -9.75 -7.04 -0.66
CA ALA A 149 -9.08 -5.76 -0.44
C ALA A 149 -9.81 -4.56 -1.06
N ALA A 150 -10.28 -4.70 -2.31
CA ALA A 150 -11.11 -3.66 -2.95
C ALA A 150 -12.42 -3.45 -2.17
N THR A 151 -13.06 -4.53 -1.71
CA THR A 151 -14.30 -4.45 -0.93
C THR A 151 -14.10 -3.81 0.44
N ALA A 152 -12.91 -3.94 1.02
CA ALA A 152 -12.56 -3.33 2.29
C ALA A 152 -12.38 -1.80 2.20
N ILE A 153 -12.15 -1.25 1.00
CA ILE A 153 -12.24 0.21 0.78
C ILE A 153 -13.72 0.60 0.86
N GLY A 154 -14.09 1.19 2.00
CA GLY A 154 -15.44 1.69 2.25
C GLY A 154 -15.79 2.91 1.39
N ALA A 155 -17.05 3.35 1.49
CA ALA A 155 -17.57 4.49 0.73
C ALA A 155 -16.94 5.84 1.13
N ASP A 156 -16.37 5.93 2.33
CA ASP A 156 -15.68 7.11 2.85
C ASP A 156 -14.44 6.68 3.66
N PRO A 157 -13.34 6.31 2.98
CA PRO A 157 -12.13 5.83 3.65
C PRO A 157 -11.44 6.93 4.47
N GLY A 158 -11.58 8.19 4.07
CA GLY A 158 -11.02 9.36 4.74
C GLY A 158 -11.66 9.65 6.09
N ALA A 159 -12.90 9.22 6.37
CA ALA A 159 -13.56 9.46 7.65
C ALA A 159 -12.77 8.92 8.84
N LYS A 160 -12.33 7.64 8.76
CA LYS A 160 -11.56 7.01 9.85
C LYS A 160 -10.16 7.61 10.00
N VAL A 161 -9.56 7.98 8.88
CA VAL A 161 -8.24 8.62 8.86
C VAL A 161 -8.33 10.01 9.51
N GLY A 162 -9.35 10.78 9.16
CA GLY A 162 -9.63 12.08 9.78
C GLY A 162 -9.88 11.96 11.28
N GLU A 163 -10.66 10.97 11.72
CA GLU A 163 -10.87 10.68 13.15
C GLU A 163 -9.54 10.39 13.87
N ALA A 164 -8.70 9.50 13.32
CA ALA A 164 -7.40 9.18 13.88
C ALA A 164 -6.46 10.41 13.96
N LEU A 165 -6.45 11.25 12.91
CA LEU A 165 -5.66 12.48 12.90
C LEU A 165 -6.15 13.46 13.97
N TRP A 166 -7.45 13.59 14.19
CA TRP A 166 -8.01 14.42 15.26
C TRP A 166 -7.74 13.86 16.66
N GLU A 167 -7.76 12.53 16.83
CA GLU A 167 -7.36 11.88 18.09
C GLU A 167 -5.88 12.15 18.41
N GLN A 168 -4.99 12.06 17.41
CA GLN A 168 -3.58 12.41 17.54
C GLN A 168 -3.41 13.89 17.87
N ALA A 169 -4.10 14.78 17.15
CA ALA A 169 -4.07 16.22 17.37
C ALA A 169 -4.56 16.62 18.78
N ALA A 170 -5.48 15.87 19.38
CA ALA A 170 -6.03 16.18 20.71
C ALA A 170 -4.99 16.15 21.84
N THR A 171 -3.89 15.40 21.66
CA THR A 171 -2.80 15.31 22.63
C THR A 171 -1.43 15.71 22.05
N GLY A 172 -1.40 16.02 20.75
CA GLY A 172 -0.21 16.33 19.99
C GLY A 172 0.18 17.82 20.03
N PRO A 173 1.35 18.15 19.45
CA PRO A 173 1.76 19.53 19.23
C PRO A 173 0.89 20.24 18.18
N ARG A 174 1.06 21.56 18.03
CA ARG A 174 0.28 22.38 17.08
C ARG A 174 0.40 21.87 15.64
N LEU A 175 1.54 21.33 15.25
CA LEU A 175 1.73 20.67 13.96
C LEU A 175 0.68 19.58 13.65
N GLU A 176 0.32 18.75 14.62
CA GLU A 176 -0.67 17.67 14.43
C GLU A 176 -2.08 18.23 14.23
N VAL A 177 -2.39 19.33 14.91
CA VAL A 177 -3.66 20.05 14.70
C VAL A 177 -3.74 20.60 13.29
N ILE A 178 -2.66 21.23 12.80
CA ILE A 178 -2.59 21.75 11.43
C ILE A 178 -2.75 20.60 10.41
N ARG A 179 -2.09 19.46 10.62
CA ARG A 179 -2.24 18.28 9.78
C ARG A 179 -3.70 17.80 9.71
N ALA A 180 -4.39 17.72 10.85
CA ALA A 180 -5.80 17.32 10.91
C ALA A 180 -6.75 18.34 10.24
N GLU A 181 -6.49 19.64 10.43
CA GLU A 181 -7.22 20.74 9.77
C GLU A 181 -7.06 20.66 8.24
N LEU A 182 -5.82 20.53 7.75
CA LEU A 182 -5.53 20.41 6.32
C LEU A 182 -6.12 19.13 5.72
N PHE A 183 -6.04 18.01 6.44
CA PHE A 183 -6.65 16.75 5.98
C PHE A 183 -8.16 16.90 5.83
N THR A 184 -8.84 17.57 6.77
CA THR A 184 -10.28 17.78 6.69
C THR A 184 -10.68 18.50 5.39
N GLY A 185 -9.87 19.48 4.95
CA GLY A 185 -10.06 20.17 3.67
C GLY A 185 -9.73 19.33 2.44
N ARG A 186 -8.96 18.25 2.60
CA ARG A 186 -8.45 17.38 1.52
C ARG A 186 -8.96 15.95 1.57
N ALA A 187 -9.89 15.63 2.48
CA ALA A 187 -10.42 14.28 2.64
C ALA A 187 -11.05 13.75 1.34
N GLY A 188 -11.64 14.63 0.53
CA GLY A 188 -12.13 14.29 -0.81
C GLY A 188 -11.02 13.84 -1.77
N ASP A 189 -9.82 14.42 -1.67
CA ASP A 189 -8.67 14.05 -2.51
C ASP A 189 -8.16 12.67 -2.10
N TYR A 190 -8.01 12.43 -0.80
CA TYR A 190 -7.70 11.11 -0.27
C TYR A 190 -8.73 10.05 -0.67
N ASN A 191 -10.02 10.37 -0.58
CA ASN A 191 -11.08 9.45 -0.99
C ASN A 191 -10.99 9.11 -2.49
N ARG A 192 -10.58 10.05 -3.34
CA ARG A 192 -10.34 9.79 -4.76
C ARG A 192 -9.16 8.85 -4.98
N THR A 193 -8.06 9.01 -4.24
CA THR A 193 -6.91 8.09 -4.35
C THR A 193 -7.27 6.68 -3.89
N GLN A 194 -8.08 6.55 -2.84
CA GLN A 194 -8.57 5.24 -2.37
C GLN A 194 -9.61 4.61 -3.32
N GLU A 195 -10.49 5.40 -3.92
CA GLU A 195 -11.42 4.90 -4.94
C GLU A 195 -10.69 4.39 -6.18
N HIS A 196 -9.62 5.09 -6.56
CA HIS A 196 -8.73 4.64 -7.61
C HIS A 196 -8.08 3.30 -7.24
N LEU A 197 -7.51 3.17 -6.03
CA LEU A 197 -7.00 1.93 -5.44
C LEU A 197 -8.02 0.79 -5.52
N ARG A 198 -9.29 1.09 -5.25
CA ARG A 198 -10.36 0.10 -5.32
C ARG A 198 -10.58 -0.44 -6.73
N GLN A 199 -10.70 0.43 -7.74
CA GLN A 199 -10.99 0.04 -9.13
C GLN A 199 -9.94 -0.91 -9.69
N SER A 200 -8.74 -0.72 -9.20
CA SER A 200 -7.52 -1.20 -9.79
C SER A 200 -7.14 -2.60 -9.38
N LEU A 201 -7.40 -2.90 -8.11
CA LEU A 201 -7.44 -4.27 -7.66
C LEU A 201 -8.51 -5.10 -8.34
N VAL A 202 -9.67 -4.50 -8.64
CA VAL A 202 -10.73 -5.21 -9.37
C VAL A 202 -10.27 -5.51 -10.80
N GLU A 203 -9.67 -4.54 -11.48
CA GLU A 203 -9.11 -4.74 -12.82
C GLU A 203 -8.03 -5.83 -12.83
N CYS A 204 -7.09 -5.81 -11.89
CA CYS A 204 -6.06 -6.84 -11.80
C CYS A 204 -6.65 -8.23 -11.49
N ALA A 205 -7.63 -8.32 -10.59
CA ALA A 205 -8.32 -9.57 -10.32
C ALA A 205 -9.05 -10.11 -11.56
N ASP A 206 -9.68 -9.23 -12.35
CA ASP A 206 -10.31 -9.61 -13.61
C ASP A 206 -9.27 -10.10 -14.64
N GLU A 207 -8.10 -9.47 -14.72
CA GLU A 207 -7.01 -9.91 -15.59
C GLU A 207 -6.45 -11.29 -15.20
N LEU A 208 -6.27 -11.55 -13.90
CA LEU A 208 -5.87 -12.88 -13.40
C LEU A 208 -6.92 -13.95 -13.75
N ARG A 209 -8.20 -13.64 -13.56
CA ARG A 209 -9.29 -14.56 -13.88
C ARG A 209 -9.33 -14.90 -15.36
N ASP A 210 -9.17 -13.90 -16.22
CA ASP A 210 -9.18 -14.08 -17.67
C ASP A 210 -7.94 -14.84 -18.19
N ALA A 211 -6.84 -14.81 -17.43
CA ALA A 211 -5.63 -15.58 -17.70
C ALA A 211 -5.71 -17.04 -17.22
N GLU A 212 -6.74 -17.45 -16.45
CA GLU A 212 -6.87 -18.83 -16.00
C GLU A 212 -6.91 -19.81 -17.18
N PRO A 213 -6.07 -20.86 -17.15
CA PRO A 213 -6.06 -21.83 -18.23
C PRO A 213 -7.41 -22.53 -18.33
N LEU A 214 -7.98 -22.54 -19.54
CA LEU A 214 -9.25 -23.20 -19.80
C LEU A 214 -9.26 -24.62 -19.20
N PRO A 215 -10.36 -25.02 -18.55
CA PRO A 215 -10.47 -26.34 -17.96
C PRO A 215 -10.13 -27.43 -18.98
N THR A 216 -9.21 -28.33 -18.62
CA THR A 216 -8.69 -29.36 -19.54
C THR A 216 -9.77 -30.27 -20.14
N TRP A 217 -10.92 -30.42 -19.47
CA TRP A 217 -12.11 -31.13 -20.00
C TRP A 217 -12.64 -30.57 -21.32
N ILE A 218 -12.47 -29.27 -21.59
CA ILE A 218 -12.87 -28.66 -22.86
C ILE A 218 -12.03 -29.23 -24.01
N TRP A 219 -10.72 -29.42 -23.80
CA TRP A 219 -9.85 -30.08 -24.78
C TRP A 219 -10.24 -31.53 -25.02
N PHE A 220 -10.65 -32.26 -23.97
CA PHE A 220 -11.15 -33.62 -24.09
C PHE A 220 -12.46 -33.68 -24.91
N LEU A 221 -13.37 -32.72 -24.75
CA LEU A 221 -14.59 -32.66 -25.56
C LEU A 221 -14.32 -32.32 -27.04
N GLY A 222 -13.40 -31.39 -27.31
CA GLY A 222 -12.98 -31.08 -28.68
C GLY A 222 -12.32 -32.29 -29.37
N GLY A 223 -11.46 -33.01 -28.63
CA GLY A 223 -10.85 -34.26 -29.09
C GLY A 223 -11.88 -35.37 -29.35
N ALA A 224 -12.81 -35.58 -28.42
CA ALA A 224 -13.86 -36.59 -28.54
C ALA A 224 -14.82 -36.31 -29.71
N ALA A 225 -15.22 -35.05 -29.91
CA ALA A 225 -16.06 -34.65 -31.04
C ALA A 225 -15.36 -34.90 -32.39
N THR A 226 -14.07 -34.55 -32.48
CA THR A 226 -13.26 -34.80 -33.69
C THR A 226 -13.13 -36.29 -33.99
N LEU A 227 -12.89 -37.12 -32.96
CA LEU A 227 -12.82 -38.58 -33.12
C LEU A 227 -14.17 -39.20 -33.51
N ALA A 228 -15.28 -38.69 -32.96
CA ALA A 228 -16.62 -39.15 -33.34
C ALA A 228 -16.92 -38.83 -34.81
N VAL A 229 -16.57 -37.64 -35.29
CA VAL A 229 -16.72 -37.26 -36.71
C VAL A 229 -15.84 -38.14 -37.61
N LEU A 230 -14.59 -38.39 -37.22
CA LEU A 230 -13.70 -39.29 -37.96
C LEU A 230 -14.22 -40.74 -37.99
N ALA A 231 -14.77 -41.24 -36.89
CA ALA A 231 -15.37 -42.57 -36.84
C ALA A 231 -16.61 -42.68 -37.74
N VAL A 232 -17.47 -41.65 -37.77
CA VAL A 232 -18.62 -41.58 -38.68
C VAL A 232 -18.16 -41.51 -40.14
N ALA A 233 -17.14 -40.71 -40.47
CA ALA A 233 -16.58 -40.64 -41.82
C ALA A 233 -15.97 -41.98 -42.27
N LEU A 234 -15.22 -42.65 -41.40
CA LEU A 234 -14.64 -43.97 -41.67
C LEU A 234 -15.70 -45.04 -41.88
N THR A 235 -16.74 -45.06 -41.04
CA THR A 235 -17.84 -46.02 -41.17
C THR A 235 -18.66 -45.76 -42.43
N ALA A 236 -18.96 -44.50 -42.76
CA ALA A 236 -19.64 -44.11 -44.00
C ALA A 236 -18.84 -44.51 -45.25
N PHE A 237 -17.54 -44.24 -45.28
CA PHE A 237 -16.65 -44.63 -46.38
C PHE A 237 -16.57 -46.15 -46.55
N ARG A 238 -16.49 -46.88 -45.43
CA ARG A 238 -16.42 -48.35 -45.45
C ARG A 238 -17.76 -48.98 -45.85
N ASN A 239 -18.89 -48.37 -45.51
CA ASN A 239 -20.22 -48.83 -45.94
C ASN A 239 -20.49 -48.50 -47.43
N SER A 240 -19.99 -47.37 -47.92
CA SER A 240 -20.02 -46.98 -49.34
C SER A 240 -19.24 -47.96 -50.24
N ARG A 241 -18.17 -48.57 -49.72
CA ARG A 241 -17.35 -49.57 -50.45
C ARG A 241 -17.88 -51.00 -50.42
N LYS A 242 -19.05 -51.28 -49.81
CA LYS A 242 -19.66 -52.60 -49.95
C LYS A 242 -20.17 -52.75 -51.39
N PRO A 243 -19.77 -53.80 -52.13
CA PRO A 243 -20.31 -54.02 -53.47
C PRO A 243 -21.82 -54.21 -53.37
N ASN A 244 -22.57 -53.39 -54.12
CA ASN A 244 -24.00 -53.59 -54.31
C ASN A 244 -24.22 -54.99 -54.86
N ARG A 245 -24.82 -55.89 -54.07
CA ARG A 245 -25.20 -57.25 -54.49
C ARG A 245 -26.34 -57.27 -55.53
N HIS A 246 -26.66 -56.13 -56.15
CA HIS A 246 -27.71 -55.97 -57.15
C HIS A 246 -27.27 -55.14 -58.37
N ALA A 247 -25.97 -55.07 -58.67
CA ALA A 247 -25.48 -54.56 -59.95
C ALA A 247 -24.88 -55.73 -60.77
N ALA A 248 -25.74 -56.32 -61.61
CA ALA A 248 -25.52 -57.34 -62.63
C ALA A 248 -25.23 -58.78 -62.15
#